data_AF-A0A8T5AKT6-F1
#
_entry.id   AF-A0A8T5AKT6-F1
#
_cell.length_a   1.000
_cell.length_b   1.000
_cell.length_c   1.000
_cell.angle_alpha   90.00
_cell.angle_beta   90.00
_cell.angle_gamma   90.00
#
_symmetry.space_group_name_H-M   'P 1'
#
loop_
_entity.id
_entity.type
_entity.pdbx_description
1 polymer ?
#
loop_
_entity_poly.entity_id
_entity_poly.type
_entity_poly.pdbx_seq_one_letter_code
_entity_poly.pdbx_strand_id
1 'polypeptide(L)' 'MKQVNVKLDEKLLREVERLIEEGYVRTKKEAFEKALKLLIKSHKASELEERIDRVREGTEGMPSVTEAVMELHGEED' A
#
# COMPACT_ATOMS: atom_id res chain seq x y z
N MET A 1 -21.13 -6.04 16.44
CA MET A 1 -20.03 -5.04 16.52
C MET A 1 -18.99 -5.55 17.51
N LYS A 2 -17.70 -5.33 17.26
CA LYS A 2 -16.62 -5.65 18.21
C LYS A 2 -16.08 -4.35 18.80
N GLN A 3 -15.82 -4.34 20.10
CA GLN A 3 -15.23 -3.19 20.80
C GLN A 3 -13.75 -3.47 21.07
N VAL A 4 -12.92 -2.46 20.87
CA VAL A 4 -11.48 -2.51 21.16
C VAL A 4 -11.16 -1.32 22.05
N ASN A 5 -10.45 -1.56 23.15
CA ASN A 5 -9.98 -0.51 24.06
C ASN A 5 -8.48 -0.34 23.86
N VAL A 6 -8.05 0.89 23.61
CA VAL A 6 -6.64 1.24 23.42
C VAL A 6 -6.27 2.41 24.33
N LYS A 7 -5.04 2.39 24.84
CA LYS A 7 -4.45 3.56 25.50
C LYS A 7 -3.73 4.37 24.42
N LEU A 8 -4.00 5.67 24.37
CA LEU A 8 -3.42 6.59 23.40
C LEU A 8 -2.71 7.71 24.13
N ASP A 9 -1.70 8.28 23.48
CA ASP A 9 -1.08 9.51 23.94
C ASP A 9 -2.11 10.66 23.93
N GLU A 10 -2.07 11.49 24.97
CA GLU A 10 -3.02 12.58 25.14
C GLU A 10 -2.91 13.62 24.03
N LYS A 11 -1.69 13.92 23.56
CA LYS A 11 -1.48 14.89 22.48
C LYS A 11 -2.09 14.37 21.18
N LEU A 12 -1.94 13.08 20.90
CA LEU A 12 -2.56 12.46 19.73
C LEU A 12 -4.09 12.54 19.79
N LEU A 13 -4.68 12.29 20.96
CA LEU A 13 -6.13 12.40 21.12
C LEU A 13 -6.63 13.84 20.89
N ARG A 14 -5.88 14.85 21.37
CA ARG A 14 -6.21 16.26 21.16
C ARG A 14 -6.17 16.67 19.69
N GLU A 15 -5.19 16.16 18.92
CA GLU A 15 -5.15 16.43 17.47
C GLU A 15 -6.34 15.79 16.75
N VAL A 16 -6.76 14.57 17.15
CA VAL A 16 -7.98 13.95 16.62
C VAL A 16 -9.24 14.75 16.97
N GLU A 17 -9.31 15.33 18.18
CA GLU A 17 -10.41 16.21 18.58
C GLU A 17 -10.45 17.48 17.75
N ARG A 18 -9.30 18.11 17.48
CA ARG A 18 -9.23 19.28 16.60
C ARG A 18 -9.77 18.99 15.20
N LEU A 19 -9.44 17.83 14.62
CA LEU A 19 -9.99 17.42 13.32
C LEU A 19 -11.52 17.26 13.33
N ILE A 20 -12.12 16.95 14.48
CA ILE A 20 -13.57 16.89 14.64
C ILE A 20 -14.15 18.30 14.73
N GLU A 21 -13.54 19.16 15.54
CA GLU A 21 -13.94 20.57 15.71
C GLU A 21 -13.87 21.35 14.40
N GLU A 22 -12.85 21.09 13.58
CA GLU A 22 -12.67 21.68 12.25
C GLU A 22 -13.58 21.05 11.18
N GLY A 23 -14.31 19.98 11.51
CA GLY A 23 -15.31 19.35 10.64
C GLY A 23 -14.74 18.39 9.59
N TYR A 24 -13.45 18.05 9.62
CA TYR A 24 -12.85 17.07 8.71
C TYR A 24 -13.38 15.65 8.92
N VAL A 25 -13.77 15.33 10.15
CA VAL A 25 -14.37 14.05 10.54
C VAL A 25 -15.47 14.30 11.57
N ARG A 26 -16.53 13.47 11.58
CA ARG A 26 -17.70 13.74 12.42
C ARG A 26 -17.53 13.23 13.85
N THR A 27 -16.74 12.18 14.04
CA THR A 27 -16.57 11.52 15.35
C THR A 27 -15.18 10.90 15.49
N LYS A 28 -14.75 10.66 16.74
CA LYS A 28 -13.51 9.92 17.04
C LYS A 28 -13.51 8.53 16.41
N LYS A 29 -14.67 7.84 16.45
CA LYS A 29 -14.84 6.53 15.82
C LYS A 29 -14.54 6.58 14.31
N GLU A 30 -15.09 7.57 13.61
CA GLU A 30 -14.85 7.75 12.17
C GLU A 30 -13.37 8.03 11.89
N ALA A 31 -12.74 8.90 12.69
CA ALA A 31 -11.32 9.21 12.57
C ALA A 31 -10.45 7.95 12.70
N PHE A 32 -10.69 7.14 13.74
CA PHE A 32 -9.94 5.90 13.97
C PHE A 32 -10.22 4.84 12.89
N GLU A 33 -11.47 4.68 12.43
CA GLU A 33 -11.77 3.77 11.31
C GLU A 33 -11.07 4.18 10.02
N LYS A 34 -11.03 5.49 9.70
CA LYS A 34 -10.30 6.00 8.54
C LYS A 34 -8.80 5.76 8.66
N ALA A 35 -8.21 6.05 9.83
CA ALA A 35 -6.80 5.83 10.09
C ALA A 35 -6.41 4.35 9.94
N LEU A 36 -7.19 3.42 10.51
CA LEU A 36 -6.94 1.98 10.37
C LEU A 36 -7.04 1.51 8.92
N LYS A 37 -8.03 2.01 8.17
CA LYS A 37 -8.16 1.70 6.73
C LYS A 37 -6.96 2.22 5.94
N LEU A 38 -6.48 3.42 6.24
CA LEU A 38 -5.29 4.00 5.60
C LEU A 38 -4.05 3.16 5.90
N LEU A 39 -3.84 2.76 7.16
CA LEU A 39 -2.73 1.89 7.57
C LEU A 39 -2.76 0.54 6.84
N ILE A 40 -3.93 -0.11 6.75
CA ILE A 40 -4.07 -1.38 6.02
C ILE A 40 -3.76 -1.19 4.53
N LYS A 41 -4.23 -0.09 3.93
CA LYS A 41 -3.97 0.22 2.52
C LYS A 41 -2.50 0.53 2.25
N SER A 42 -1.82 1.26 3.13
CA SER A 42 -0.41 1.59 2.96
C SER A 42 0.45 0.33 2.99
N HIS A 43 0.20 -0.61 3.91
CA HIS A 43 0.91 -1.89 3.92
C HIS A 43 0.70 -2.69 2.64
N LYS A 44 -0.55 -2.78 2.16
CA LYS A 44 -0.83 -3.48 0.89
C LYS A 44 -0.17 -2.82 -0.32
N ALA A 45 -0.09 -1.49 -0.32
CA ALA A 45 0.58 -0.74 -1.38
C ALA A 45 2.09 -1.02 -1.37
N SER A 46 2.74 -1.01 -0.19
CA SER A 46 4.16 -1.34 -0.06
C SER A 46 4.45 -2.80 -0.46
N GLU A 47 3.60 -3.76 -0.07
CA GLU A 47 3.75 -5.15 -0.53
C GLU A 47 3.64 -5.27 -2.05
N LEU A 48 2.78 -4.47 -2.68
CA LEU A 48 2.63 -4.46 -4.13
C LEU A 48 3.86 -3.84 -4.81
N GLU A 49 4.38 -2.75 -4.27
CA GLU A 49 5.61 -2.09 -4.73
C GLU A 49 6.79 -3.07 -4.71
N GLU A 50 7.03 -3.73 -3.58
CA GLU A 50 8.08 -4.76 -3.48
C GLU A 50 7.88 -5.90 -4.49
N ARG A 51 6.63 -6.28 -4.79
CA ARG A 51 6.36 -7.30 -5.81
C ARG A 51 6.68 -6.81 -7.21
N ILE A 52 6.37 -5.56 -7.52
CA ILE A 52 6.70 -4.94 -8.81
C ILE A 52 8.21 -4.88 -8.97
N ASP A 53 8.93 -4.44 -7.93
CA ASP A 53 10.39 -4.36 -7.95
C ASP A 53 11.03 -5.75 -8.14
N ARG A 54 10.54 -6.78 -7.44
CA ARG A 54 11.01 -8.17 -7.66
C ARG A 54 10.76 -8.67 -9.08
N VAL A 55 9.63 -8.32 -9.70
CA VAL A 55 9.35 -8.68 -11.10
C VAL A 55 10.30 -7.93 -12.02
N ARG A 56 10.56 -6.64 -11.78
CA ARG A 56 11.50 -5.84 -12.55
C ARG A 56 12.91 -6.43 -12.47
N GLU A 57 13.45 -6.65 -11.28
CA GLU A 57 14.78 -7.26 -11.08
C GLU A 57 14.88 -8.64 -11.77
N GLY A 58 13.82 -9.45 -11.69
CA GLY A 58 13.77 -10.76 -12.34
C GLY A 58 13.61 -10.72 -13.87
N THR A 59 13.23 -9.57 -14.45
CA THR A 59 12.98 -9.41 -15.90
C THR A 59 14.01 -8.52 -16.59
N GLU A 60 14.85 -7.80 -15.85
CA GLU A 60 15.89 -6.92 -16.40
C GLU A 60 16.98 -7.64 -17.23
N GLY A 61 17.15 -8.95 -17.02
CA GLY A 61 18.05 -9.79 -17.81
C GLY A 61 17.35 -10.72 -18.83
N MET A 62 16.02 -10.64 -18.97
CA MET A 62 15.30 -11.48 -19.93
C MET A 62 15.36 -10.87 -21.33
N PRO A 63 15.62 -11.67 -22.37
CA PRO A 63 15.59 -11.19 -23.74
C PRO A 63 14.20 -10.60 -24.04
N SER A 64 14.17 -9.51 -24.79
CA SER A 64 12.91 -8.95 -25.24
C SER A 64 12.11 -10.00 -26.02
N VAL A 65 10.77 -9.88 -26.04
CA VAL A 65 9.92 -10.81 -26.82
C VAL A 65 10.38 -10.90 -28.28
N THR A 66 10.93 -9.81 -28.82
CA THR A 66 11.52 -9.77 -30.16
C THR A 66 12.84 -10.54 -30.25
N GLU A 67 13.76 -10.40 -29.29
CA GLU A 67 15.00 -11.19 -29.24
C GLU A 67 14.74 -12.68 -29.05
N ALA A 68 13.80 -13.05 -28.17
CA ALA A 68 13.43 -14.46 -27.97
C ALA A 68 12.86 -15.09 -29.24
N VAL A 69 12.08 -14.34 -30.03
CA VAL A 69 11.54 -14.79 -31.33
C VAL A 69 12.62 -14.86 -32.42
N MET A 70 13.63 -13.99 -32.36
CA MET A 70 14.77 -14.03 -33.28
C MET A 70 15.73 -15.19 -32.98
N GLU A 71 16.00 -15.50 -31.70
CA GLU A 71 16.79 -16.68 -31.32
C GLU A 71 16.09 -17.98 -31.74
N LEU A 72 14.78 -18.09 -31.51
CA LEU A 72 13.99 -19.26 -31.89
C LEU A 72 13.99 -19.54 -33.41
N HIS A 73 14.03 -18.50 -34.25
CA HIS A 73 14.13 -18.66 -35.71
C HIS A 73 15.58 -18.72 -36.23
N GLY A 74 16.58 -18.41 -35.40
CA GLY A 74 18.00 -18.49 -35.76
C GLY A 74 18.61 -19.89 -35.62
N GLU A 75 17.90 -20.83 -34.98
CA GLU A 75 18.32 -22.22 -34.83
C GLU A 75 17.82 -23.16 -35.95
N GLU A 76 17.11 -22.64 -36.97
CA GLU A 76 16.56 -23.42 -38.09
C GLU A 76 17.37 -23.38 -39.41
N ASP A 77 18.59 -22.84 -39.43
CA ASP A 77 19.52 -22.88 -40.57
C ASP A 77 20.86 -23.61 -40.27
#